data_AF-A0A2I4D614-F1
#
_entry.id   AF-A0A2I4D614-F1
#
_cell.length_a   1.000
_cell.length_b   1.000
_cell.length_c   1.000
_cell.angle_alpha   90.00
_cell.angle_beta   90.00
_cell.angle_gamma   90.00
#
_symmetry.space_group_name_H-M   'P 1'
#
loop_
_entity.id
_entity.type
_entity.pdbx_description
1 polymer ?
#
loop_
_entity_poly.entity_id
_entity_poly.type
_entity_poly.pdbx_seq_one_letter_code
_entity_poly.pdbx_strand_id
1 'polypeptide(L)'
;MRRMWTLVLLVSVVPLGCRASWMWLGVTSSGPPARPGCDQLPLSPRQRELCGRKSFLLPSVLDGARLAVSECQNQFRLERWNCSTYKDPPVFGQQLTSGTKETAFIYAIMAAGLVHAVTRSCSQVNMTECGCDARLQNAAAAARGFSVPVQSWHWGGCSDHIQYGTWFSRRFMETTVKNMSASRGGYTLSTMNQHNAEAGRQGFSPTEPLDSRLDYQVHSIDPPQS
;
A
#
# COMPACT_ATOMS: atom_id res chain seq x y z
N MET A 1 53.64 -63.75 -19.84
CA MET A 1 53.49 -62.31 -19.53
C MET A 1 53.12 -61.50 -20.77
N ARG A 2 51.92 -61.70 -21.35
CA ARG A 2 51.43 -60.94 -22.54
C ARG A 2 49.89 -60.78 -22.54
N ARG A 3 49.27 -60.53 -21.38
CA ARG A 3 47.80 -60.38 -21.26
C ARG A 3 47.37 -59.26 -20.29
N MET A 4 48.18 -58.22 -20.10
CA MET A 4 47.87 -57.15 -19.12
C MET A 4 47.81 -55.73 -19.72
N TRP A 5 47.89 -55.58 -21.04
CA TRP A 5 47.90 -54.26 -21.70
C TRP A 5 46.67 -53.99 -22.60
N THR A 6 45.68 -54.89 -22.63
CA THR A 6 44.48 -54.71 -23.46
C THR A 6 43.28 -54.12 -22.70
N LEU A 7 43.39 -53.90 -21.39
CA LEU A 7 42.27 -53.41 -20.56
C LEU A 7 42.33 -51.91 -20.21
N VAL A 8 43.37 -51.18 -20.62
CA VAL A 8 43.58 -49.78 -20.18
C VAL A 8 43.27 -48.74 -21.28
N LEU A 9 42.99 -49.13 -22.52
CA LEU A 9 42.91 -48.18 -23.65
C LEU A 9 41.56 -48.02 -24.36
N LEU A 10 40.45 -48.54 -23.81
CA LEU A 10 39.12 -48.32 -24.39
C LEU A 10 38.03 -47.96 -23.36
N VAL A 11 38.42 -47.22 -22.30
CA VAL A 11 37.46 -46.54 -21.40
C VAL A 11 37.20 -45.09 -21.85
N SER A 12 37.81 -44.61 -22.94
CA SER A 12 37.75 -43.21 -23.36
C SER A 12 37.04 -42.97 -24.68
N VAL A 13 35.84 -43.52 -24.93
CA VAL A 13 34.83 -42.85 -25.77
C VAL A 13 33.44 -43.36 -25.37
N VAL A 14 32.96 -43.00 -24.19
CA VAL A 14 31.51 -42.87 -24.00
C VAL A 14 31.20 -41.43 -24.36
N PRO A 15 30.57 -41.14 -25.50
CA PRO A 15 30.05 -39.80 -25.71
C PRO A 15 28.96 -39.63 -24.65
N LEU A 16 29.24 -38.82 -23.63
CA LEU A 16 28.22 -38.15 -22.84
C LEU A 16 27.45 -37.26 -23.81
N GLY A 17 26.54 -37.88 -24.55
CA GLY A 17 25.48 -37.19 -25.25
C GLY A 17 24.60 -36.57 -24.18
N CYS A 18 25.00 -35.40 -23.68
CA CYS A 18 24.07 -34.46 -23.10
C CYS A 18 23.05 -34.16 -24.19
N ARG A 19 21.95 -34.91 -24.20
CA ARG A 19 20.73 -34.49 -24.87
C ARG A 19 20.26 -33.24 -24.14
N ALA A 20 20.85 -32.11 -24.48
CA ALA A 20 20.31 -30.81 -24.14
C ALA A 20 18.96 -30.72 -24.87
N SER A 21 17.89 -31.08 -24.15
CA SER A 21 16.55 -30.85 -24.63
C SER A 21 16.32 -29.34 -24.59
N TRP A 22 16.30 -28.72 -25.77
CA TRP A 22 16.06 -27.30 -25.96
C TRP A 22 14.69 -26.85 -25.39
N MET A 23 13.83 -27.79 -24.98
CA MET A 23 12.55 -27.50 -24.33
C MET A 23 12.66 -26.91 -22.92
N TRP A 24 13.85 -26.85 -22.32
CA TRP A 24 14.05 -26.26 -20.97
C TRP A 24 14.74 -24.89 -20.95
N LEU A 25 15.02 -24.29 -22.11
CA LEU A 25 15.49 -22.90 -22.18
C LEU A 25 14.36 -21.86 -22.09
N GLY A 26 13.09 -22.31 -22.02
CA GLY A 26 11.95 -21.48 -21.70
C GLY A 26 11.49 -21.75 -20.28
N VAL A 27 11.40 -20.70 -19.46
CA VAL A 27 10.85 -20.69 -18.09
C VAL A 27 11.85 -21.06 -16.97
N THR A 28 12.85 -20.20 -16.79
CA THR A 28 13.26 -19.78 -15.44
C THR A 28 13.27 -18.25 -15.35
N SER A 29 12.23 -17.60 -15.85
CA SER A 29 11.87 -16.30 -15.28
C SER A 29 11.14 -16.62 -13.98
N SER A 30 11.89 -16.78 -12.89
CA SER A 30 11.36 -16.52 -11.55
C SER A 30 11.10 -15.02 -11.47
N GLY A 31 10.08 -14.56 -12.20
CA GLY A 31 9.55 -13.22 -12.04
C GLY A 31 9.12 -13.03 -10.59
N PRO A 32 9.02 -11.78 -10.12
CA PRO A 32 8.47 -11.52 -8.80
C PRO A 32 7.14 -12.26 -8.65
N PRO A 33 6.87 -12.87 -7.48
CA PRO A 33 5.65 -13.64 -7.27
C PRO A 33 4.44 -12.80 -7.69
N ALA A 34 3.53 -13.41 -8.46
CA ALA A 34 2.33 -12.74 -8.92
C ALA A 34 1.63 -12.09 -7.72
N ARG A 35 1.40 -10.78 -7.80
CA ARG A 35 0.73 -10.04 -6.71
C ARG A 35 -0.66 -10.66 -6.50
N PRO A 36 -1.08 -10.88 -5.24
CA PRO A 36 -2.36 -11.49 -4.99
C PRO A 36 -3.48 -10.60 -5.51
N GLY A 37 -4.42 -11.20 -6.24
CA GLY A 37 -5.63 -10.51 -6.67
C GLY A 37 -6.59 -10.26 -5.50
N CYS A 38 -7.61 -9.43 -5.71
CA CYS A 38 -8.65 -9.15 -4.71
C CYS A 38 -9.26 -10.42 -4.10
N ASP A 39 -9.30 -11.53 -4.88
CA ASP A 39 -9.92 -12.76 -4.44
C ASP A 39 -9.11 -13.57 -3.42
N GLN A 40 -7.80 -13.43 -3.47
CA GLN A 40 -6.85 -14.14 -2.61
C GLN A 40 -6.66 -13.46 -1.26
N LEU A 41 -7.19 -12.24 -1.11
CA LEU A 41 -7.12 -11.47 0.11
C LEU A 41 -8.35 -11.72 0.99
N PRO A 42 -8.21 -11.72 2.32
CA PRO A 42 -9.29 -11.96 3.26
C PRO A 42 -10.21 -10.73 3.43
N LEU A 43 -10.62 -10.12 2.32
CA LEU A 43 -11.48 -8.93 2.29
C LEU A 43 -12.93 -9.27 2.62
N SER A 44 -13.62 -8.36 3.30
CA SER A 44 -15.08 -8.41 3.40
C SER A 44 -15.74 -8.36 2.01
N PRO A 45 -16.98 -8.87 1.83
CA PRO A 45 -17.64 -8.87 0.52
C PRO A 45 -17.68 -7.49 -0.14
N ARG A 46 -17.90 -6.43 0.64
CA ARG A 46 -17.92 -5.04 0.16
C ARG A 46 -16.53 -4.53 -0.24
N GLN A 47 -15.50 -4.84 0.55
CA GLN A 47 -14.12 -4.50 0.20
C GLN A 47 -13.69 -5.20 -1.09
N ARG A 48 -14.07 -6.46 -1.25
CA ARG A 48 -13.81 -7.24 -2.47
C ARG A 48 -14.51 -6.64 -3.69
N GLU A 49 -15.77 -6.22 -3.56
CA GLU A 49 -16.51 -5.52 -4.63
C GLU A 49 -15.80 -4.21 -5.04
N LEU A 50 -15.40 -3.39 -4.07
CA LEU A 50 -14.69 -2.14 -4.36
C LEU A 50 -13.31 -2.41 -4.97
N CYS A 51 -12.58 -3.40 -4.45
CA CYS A 51 -11.29 -3.85 -4.97
C CYS A 51 -11.42 -4.32 -6.42
N GLY A 52 -12.45 -5.11 -6.75
CA GLY A 52 -12.70 -5.55 -8.12
C GLY A 52 -12.96 -4.38 -9.08
N ARG A 53 -13.74 -3.38 -8.65
CA ARG A 53 -14.03 -2.17 -9.45
C ARG A 53 -12.82 -1.24 -9.59
N LYS A 54 -11.93 -1.21 -8.59
CA LYS A 54 -10.74 -0.34 -8.52
C LYS A 54 -9.47 -1.18 -8.38
N SER A 55 -9.33 -2.22 -9.19
CA SER A 55 -8.24 -3.20 -9.07
C SER A 55 -6.86 -2.58 -9.25
N PHE A 56 -6.77 -1.47 -9.99
CA PHE A 56 -5.55 -0.68 -10.17
C PHE A 56 -5.03 -0.07 -8.85
N LEU A 57 -5.89 0.13 -7.83
CA LEU A 57 -5.50 0.62 -6.51
C LEU A 57 -5.07 -0.50 -5.56
N LEU A 58 -5.19 -1.77 -5.95
CA LEU A 58 -4.84 -2.90 -5.10
C LEU A 58 -3.37 -2.84 -4.60
N PRO A 59 -2.37 -2.49 -5.42
CA PRO A 59 -1.01 -2.26 -4.91
C PRO A 59 -0.97 -1.20 -3.80
N SER A 60 -1.63 -0.06 -3.99
CA SER A 60 -1.69 1.02 -3.00
C SER A 60 -2.41 0.60 -1.73
N VAL A 61 -3.45 -0.25 -1.83
CA VAL A 61 -4.14 -0.83 -0.67
C VAL A 61 -3.21 -1.72 0.16
N LEU A 62 -2.45 -2.60 -0.52
CA LEU A 62 -1.50 -3.50 0.13
C LEU A 62 -0.35 -2.72 0.78
N ASP A 63 0.17 -1.70 0.10
CA ASP A 63 1.24 -0.86 0.61
C ASP A 63 0.75 0.00 1.79
N GLY A 64 -0.44 0.59 1.69
CA GLY A 64 -1.06 1.33 2.79
C GLY A 64 -1.29 0.48 4.05
N ALA A 65 -1.70 -0.78 3.85
CA ALA A 65 -1.80 -1.75 4.93
C ALA A 65 -0.47 -2.07 5.60
N ARG A 66 0.57 -2.34 4.80
CA ARG A 66 1.92 -2.62 5.30
C ARG A 66 2.49 -1.45 6.07
N LEU A 67 2.36 -0.23 5.54
CA LEU A 67 2.80 0.99 6.21
C LEU A 67 2.09 1.18 7.55
N ALA A 68 0.76 1.01 7.58
CA ALA A 68 -0.01 1.16 8.81
C ALA A 68 0.37 0.14 9.90
N VAL A 69 0.58 -1.13 9.52
CA VAL A 69 1.03 -2.17 10.46
C VAL A 69 2.45 -1.88 10.97
N SER A 70 3.36 -1.50 10.07
CA SER A 70 4.74 -1.14 10.44
C SER A 70 4.76 0.03 11.42
N GLU A 71 3.96 1.07 11.16
CA GLU A 71 3.88 2.24 12.03
C GLU A 71 3.25 1.89 13.38
N CYS A 72 2.19 1.07 13.39
CA CYS A 72 1.59 0.59 14.61
C CYS A 72 2.56 -0.20 15.48
N GLN A 73 3.34 -1.10 14.88
CA GLN A 73 4.38 -1.85 15.59
C GLN A 73 5.49 -0.94 16.11
N ASN A 74 5.89 0.06 15.33
CA ASN A 74 6.91 1.02 15.73
C ASN A 74 6.45 1.87 16.94
N GLN A 75 5.23 2.41 16.88
CA GLN A 75 4.65 3.24 17.95
C GLN A 75 4.52 2.46 19.27
N PHE A 76 4.14 1.18 19.18
CA PHE A 76 3.88 0.34 20.36
C PHE A 76 5.02 -0.63 20.70
N ARG A 77 6.22 -0.45 20.14
CA ARG A 77 7.34 -1.41 20.27
C ARG A 77 7.79 -1.72 21.71
N LEU A 78 7.56 -0.80 22.64
CA LEU A 78 7.90 -0.94 24.07
C LEU A 78 6.69 -1.23 24.96
N GLU A 79 5.50 -1.32 24.37
CA GLU A 79 4.25 -1.54 25.10
C GLU A 79 3.96 -3.03 25.27
N ARG A 80 3.15 -3.37 26.28
CA ARG A 80 2.69 -4.76 26.50
C ARG A 80 1.93 -5.31 25.30
N TRP A 81 1.14 -4.44 24.67
CA TRP A 81 0.52 -4.69 23.38
C TRP A 81 1.35 -3.99 22.31
N ASN A 82 2.12 -4.75 21.52
CA ASN A 82 3.10 -4.22 20.58
C ASN A 82 2.61 -4.21 19.12
N CYS A 83 1.30 -4.26 18.91
CA CYS A 83 0.67 -4.37 17.59
C CYS A 83 1.18 -5.56 16.74
N SER A 84 1.75 -6.59 17.37
CA SER A 84 2.16 -7.79 16.64
C SER A 84 0.94 -8.54 16.13
N THR A 85 0.96 -8.82 14.83
CA THR A 85 -0.07 -9.59 14.16
C THR A 85 0.34 -11.06 14.19
N TYR A 86 0.01 -11.76 15.29
CA TYR A 86 0.37 -13.16 15.48
C TYR A 86 -0.41 -14.03 14.48
N LYS A 87 0.25 -14.41 13.38
CA LYS A 87 -0.31 -14.93 12.12
C LYS A 87 -0.92 -13.82 11.29
N ASP A 88 -0.62 -13.78 9.98
CA ASP A 88 -1.30 -12.93 8.99
C ASP A 88 -2.79 -12.79 9.34
N PRO A 89 -3.23 -11.64 9.89
CA PRO A 89 -4.63 -11.38 10.07
C PRO A 89 -5.09 -10.63 8.83
N PRO A 90 -6.38 -10.69 8.51
CA PRO A 90 -6.97 -9.78 7.56
C PRO A 90 -6.77 -8.35 8.08
N VAL A 91 -5.75 -7.67 7.56
CA VAL A 91 -5.56 -6.22 7.72
C VAL A 91 -6.84 -5.46 7.34
N PHE A 92 -7.65 -6.11 6.50
CA PHE A 92 -9.01 -5.74 6.18
C PHE A 92 -9.87 -7.00 6.21
N GLY A 93 -10.59 -7.28 7.30
CA GLY A 93 -11.54 -8.40 7.30
C GLY A 93 -11.97 -8.93 8.66
N GLN A 94 -11.15 -8.77 9.71
CA GLN A 94 -11.59 -9.03 11.06
C GLN A 94 -12.16 -7.72 11.64
N GLN A 95 -13.48 -7.63 11.75
CA GLN A 95 -14.09 -6.59 12.55
C GLN A 95 -13.57 -6.77 13.98
N LEU A 96 -12.62 -5.93 14.38
CA LEU A 96 -12.06 -5.95 15.74
C LEU A 96 -13.24 -5.89 16.71
N THR A 97 -13.48 -7.01 17.40
CA THR A 97 -14.73 -7.27 18.14
C THR A 97 -14.81 -6.50 19.46
N SER A 98 -13.76 -5.75 19.80
CA SER A 98 -13.59 -5.12 21.10
C SER A 98 -13.38 -3.61 20.94
N GLY A 99 -14.20 -2.82 21.64
CA GLY A 99 -14.09 -1.36 21.68
C GLY A 99 -12.94 -0.88 22.56
N THR A 100 -11.70 -1.21 22.19
CA THR A 100 -10.48 -0.90 22.96
C THR A 100 -9.73 0.29 22.37
N LYS A 101 -8.81 0.89 23.14
CA LYS A 101 -7.98 2.01 22.67
C LYS A 101 -7.02 1.57 21.56
N GLU A 102 -6.52 0.35 21.67
CA GLU A 102 -5.63 -0.30 20.70
C GLU A 102 -6.37 -0.51 19.37
N THR A 103 -7.62 -0.97 19.43
CA THR A 103 -8.49 -1.09 18.25
C THR A 103 -8.78 0.28 17.64
N ALA A 104 -9.04 1.30 18.45
CA ALA A 104 -9.24 2.66 17.96
C ALA A 104 -8.01 3.17 17.18
N PHE A 105 -6.81 2.92 17.70
CA PHE A 105 -5.56 3.26 17.03
C PHE A 105 -5.41 2.51 15.70
N ILE A 106 -5.69 1.19 15.66
CA ILE A 106 -5.64 0.41 14.42
C ILE A 106 -6.56 1.02 13.35
N TYR A 107 -7.82 1.34 13.67
CA TYR A 107 -8.72 1.95 12.69
C TYR A 107 -8.21 3.29 12.17
N ALA A 108 -7.64 4.12 13.05
CA ALA A 108 -7.06 5.40 12.67
C ALA A 108 -5.85 5.23 11.75
N ILE A 109 -4.84 4.45 12.16
CA ILE A 109 -3.59 4.29 11.40
C ILE A 109 -3.81 3.55 10.07
N MET A 110 -4.73 2.59 10.04
CA MET A 110 -5.13 1.90 8.80
C MET A 110 -5.81 2.85 7.82
N ALA A 111 -6.70 3.71 8.30
CA ALA A 111 -7.36 4.70 7.46
C ALA A 111 -6.36 5.73 6.91
N ALA A 112 -5.44 6.19 7.77
CA ALA A 112 -4.32 7.05 7.43
C ALA A 112 -3.39 6.43 6.37
N GLY A 113 -2.98 5.17 6.57
CA GLY A 113 -2.12 4.43 5.64
C GLY A 113 -2.73 4.28 4.24
N LEU A 114 -4.05 4.02 4.17
CA LEU A 114 -4.76 4.00 2.89
C LEU A 114 -4.80 5.37 2.20
N VAL A 115 -5.07 6.44 2.95
CA VAL A 115 -5.04 7.81 2.39
C VAL A 115 -3.66 8.11 1.84
N HIS A 116 -2.61 7.85 2.63
CA HIS A 116 -1.22 8.10 2.24
C HIS A 116 -0.84 7.34 0.96
N ALA A 117 -1.01 6.01 0.95
CA ALA A 117 -0.56 5.17 -0.16
C ALA A 117 -1.34 5.45 -1.46
N VAL A 118 -2.66 5.65 -1.38
CA VAL A 118 -3.46 5.98 -2.57
C VAL A 118 -3.08 7.36 -3.10
N THR A 119 -2.98 8.36 -2.22
CA THR A 119 -2.63 9.72 -2.62
C THR A 119 -1.26 9.78 -3.28
N ARG A 120 -0.26 9.13 -2.69
CA ARG A 120 1.10 9.04 -3.23
C ARG A 120 1.13 8.31 -4.59
N SER A 121 0.34 7.25 -4.74
CA SER A 121 0.25 6.56 -6.02
C SER A 121 -0.40 7.44 -7.10
N CYS A 122 -1.37 8.28 -6.73
CA CYS A 122 -2.01 9.23 -7.64
C CYS A 122 -1.09 10.38 -8.06
N SER A 123 -0.16 10.80 -7.20
CA SER A 123 0.82 11.84 -7.58
C SER A 123 1.96 11.29 -8.43
N GLN A 124 2.31 10.01 -8.29
CA GLN A 124 3.35 9.37 -9.11
C GLN A 124 2.88 8.98 -10.51
N VAL A 125 1.60 8.62 -10.65
CA VAL A 125 1.03 8.14 -11.91
C VAL A 125 -0.29 8.86 -12.16
N ASN A 126 -0.43 9.46 -13.35
CA ASN A 126 -1.72 9.98 -13.78
C ASN A 126 -2.66 8.79 -14.09
N MET A 127 -3.49 8.41 -13.13
CA MET A 127 -4.49 7.36 -13.28
C MET A 127 -5.75 7.92 -13.92
N THR A 128 -6.64 7.05 -14.39
CA THR A 128 -7.90 7.46 -15.05
C THR A 128 -8.81 8.31 -14.16
N GLU A 129 -8.65 8.25 -12.83
CA GLU A 129 -9.54 8.89 -11.86
C GLU A 129 -8.83 9.80 -10.85
N CYS A 130 -7.50 9.75 -10.78
CA CYS A 130 -6.71 10.59 -9.90
C CYS A 130 -5.34 10.88 -10.50
N GLY A 131 -4.79 12.06 -10.23
CA GLY A 131 -3.52 12.52 -10.75
C GLY A 131 -2.99 13.66 -9.88
N CYS A 132 -2.00 14.40 -10.38
CA CYS A 132 -1.53 15.63 -9.75
C CYS A 132 -2.66 16.65 -9.64
N ASP A 133 -2.85 17.23 -8.44
CA ASP A 133 -3.82 18.31 -8.26
C ASP A 133 -3.33 19.57 -9.01
N ALA A 134 -3.88 19.78 -10.21
CA ALA A 134 -3.56 20.92 -11.05
C ALA A 134 -4.17 22.24 -10.53
N ARG A 135 -4.97 22.25 -9.44
CA ARG A 135 -5.58 23.47 -8.91
C ARG A 135 -4.53 24.50 -8.46
N LEU A 136 -3.43 24.06 -7.86
CA LEU A 136 -2.32 24.95 -7.46
C LEU A 136 -1.57 25.50 -8.67
N GLN A 137 -1.41 24.69 -9.73
CA GLN A 137 -0.79 25.11 -10.99
C GLN A 137 -1.67 26.12 -11.73
N ASN A 138 -2.99 25.92 -11.73
CA ASN A 138 -3.97 26.81 -12.34
C ASN A 138 -4.11 28.13 -11.57
N ALA A 139 -4.03 28.12 -10.23
CA ALA A 139 -3.99 29.33 -9.41
C ALA A 139 -2.70 30.15 -9.67
N ALA A 140 -1.55 29.47 -9.77
CA ALA A 140 -0.29 30.11 -10.14
C ALA A 140 -0.33 30.67 -11.58
N ALA A 141 -1.02 30.02 -12.51
CA ALA A 141 -1.21 30.52 -13.87
C ALA A 141 -2.15 31.72 -13.95
N ALA A 142 -3.23 31.72 -13.17
CA ALA A 142 -4.15 32.86 -13.05
C ALA A 142 -3.46 34.11 -12.46
N ALA A 143 -2.53 33.92 -11.52
CA ALA A 143 -1.72 35.01 -10.96
C ALA A 143 -0.74 35.65 -11.97
N ARG A 144 -0.35 34.95 -13.05
CA ARG A 144 0.49 35.52 -14.12
C ARG A 144 -0.24 36.52 -15.03
N GLY A 145 -1.57 36.59 -14.94
CA GLY A 145 -2.37 37.61 -15.63
C GLY A 145 -2.33 38.99 -14.97
N PHE A 146 -1.75 39.11 -13.77
CA PHE A 146 -1.55 40.37 -13.07
C PHE A 146 -0.05 40.61 -12.96
N SER A 147 0.43 41.76 -13.42
CA SER A 147 1.84 42.17 -13.32
C SER A 147 2.20 42.51 -11.87
N VAL A 148 2.25 41.50 -11.00
CA VAL A 148 2.96 41.59 -9.72
C VAL A 148 4.42 41.22 -9.98
N PRO A 149 5.41 42.01 -9.54
CA PRO A 149 6.81 41.57 -9.54
C PRO A 149 6.96 40.50 -8.45
N VAL A 150 6.63 39.24 -8.79
CA VAL A 150 6.76 38.11 -7.88
C VAL A 150 8.22 37.67 -7.87
N GLN A 151 8.89 37.83 -6.73
CA GLN A 151 10.16 37.17 -6.41
C GLN A 151 10.08 35.70 -6.83
N SER A 152 11.07 35.26 -7.60
CA SER A 152 11.04 34.11 -8.50
C SER A 152 11.06 32.74 -7.81
N TRP A 153 10.08 32.46 -6.95
CA TRP A 153 9.77 31.11 -6.54
C TRP A 153 8.49 30.69 -7.30
N HIS A 154 8.59 29.60 -8.04
CA HIS A 154 7.48 29.02 -8.78
C HIS A 154 7.08 27.73 -8.07
N TRP A 155 5.79 27.51 -7.86
CA TRP A 155 5.28 26.19 -7.49
C TRP A 155 5.63 25.22 -8.62
N GLY A 156 6.59 24.33 -8.38
CA GLY A 156 6.93 23.20 -9.25
C GLY A 156 6.48 21.88 -8.63
N GLY A 157 6.29 20.85 -9.46
CA GLY A 157 5.98 19.49 -9.01
C GLY A 157 4.49 19.10 -9.02
N CYS A 158 4.23 17.90 -8.52
CA CYS A 158 2.92 17.27 -8.46
C CYS A 158 2.31 17.46 -7.07
N SER A 159 1.19 18.19 -6.97
CA SER A 159 0.44 18.27 -5.72
C SER A 159 -0.34 16.99 -5.49
N ASP A 160 -0.24 16.45 -4.28
CA ASP A 160 -0.94 15.26 -3.84
C ASP A 160 -2.48 15.43 -3.90
N HIS A 161 -3.19 14.49 -4.53
CA HIS A 161 -4.66 14.50 -4.60
C HIS A 161 -5.30 13.81 -3.38
N ILE A 162 -5.08 14.41 -2.21
CA ILE A 162 -5.50 13.90 -0.89
C ILE A 162 -7.01 13.57 -0.85
N GLN A 163 -7.84 14.38 -1.51
CA GLN A 163 -9.30 14.19 -1.52
C GLN A 163 -9.69 12.82 -2.09
N TYR A 164 -9.00 12.36 -3.15
CA TYR A 164 -9.24 11.04 -3.72
C TYR A 164 -8.82 9.93 -2.75
N GLY A 165 -7.65 10.07 -2.11
CA GLY A 165 -7.19 9.14 -1.07
C GLY A 165 -8.17 9.03 0.10
N THR A 166 -8.66 10.16 0.60
CA THR A 166 -9.67 10.24 1.67
C THR A 166 -10.99 9.59 1.26
N TRP A 167 -11.48 9.87 0.05
CA TRP A 167 -12.70 9.24 -0.49
C TRP A 167 -12.54 7.72 -0.58
N PHE A 168 -11.42 7.24 -1.11
CA PHE A 168 -11.18 5.80 -1.25
C PHE A 168 -11.07 5.12 0.12
N SER A 169 -10.30 5.69 1.05
CA SER A 169 -10.16 5.20 2.43
C SER A 169 -11.51 5.11 3.16
N ARG A 170 -12.38 6.12 3.00
CA ARG A 170 -13.77 6.07 3.48
C ARG A 170 -14.51 4.89 2.88
N ARG A 171 -14.55 4.79 1.56
CA ARG A 171 -15.35 3.77 0.87
C ARG A 171 -14.87 2.33 1.16
N PHE A 172 -13.57 2.15 1.34
CA PHE A 172 -12.95 0.84 1.56
C PHE A 172 -13.10 0.35 3.01
N MET A 173 -13.00 1.24 4.01
CA MET A 173 -13.10 0.85 5.42
C MET A 173 -14.51 0.96 6.00
N GLU A 174 -15.39 1.75 5.40
CA GLU A 174 -16.74 1.98 5.94
C GLU A 174 -17.63 0.76 5.76
N THR A 175 -18.01 0.17 6.88
CA THR A 175 -19.09 -0.79 6.98
C THR A 175 -20.42 -0.08 6.78
N THR A 176 -21.22 -0.50 5.80
CA THR A 176 -22.63 -0.10 5.80
C THR A 176 -23.26 -0.85 6.95
N VAL A 177 -23.72 -0.11 7.97
CA VAL A 177 -24.62 -0.66 8.97
C VAL A 177 -25.83 -1.17 8.18
N LYS A 178 -25.91 -2.49 7.96
CA LYS A 178 -27.16 -3.08 7.47
C LYS A 178 -28.18 -2.76 8.55
N ASN A 179 -29.07 -1.84 8.23
CA ASN A 179 -30.23 -1.50 9.04
C ASN A 179 -30.91 -2.81 9.45
N MET A 180 -31.20 -2.92 10.76
CA MET A 180 -32.03 -3.96 11.39
C MET A 180 -31.37 -5.34 11.63
N SER A 181 -30.31 -5.43 12.44
CA SER A 181 -29.99 -6.67 13.23
C SER A 181 -28.80 -6.53 14.19
N ALA A 182 -28.01 -5.45 14.13
CA ALA A 182 -26.97 -5.24 15.13
C ALA A 182 -27.64 -4.93 16.48
N SER A 183 -27.34 -5.73 17.51
CA SER A 183 -27.66 -5.38 18.89
C SER A 183 -27.13 -3.98 19.21
N ARG A 184 -27.67 -3.29 20.24
CA ARG A 184 -27.19 -1.94 20.63
C ARG A 184 -25.66 -1.85 20.71
N GLY A 185 -24.98 -2.91 21.15
CA GLY A 185 -23.52 -2.98 21.21
C GLY A 185 -22.80 -3.08 19.85
N GLY A 186 -23.41 -3.71 18.84
CA GLY A 186 -22.87 -3.75 17.48
C GLY A 186 -22.95 -2.40 16.77
N TYR A 187 -24.04 -1.65 17.01
CA TYR A 187 -24.20 -0.30 16.47
C TYR A 187 -23.16 0.67 17.05
N THR A 188 -23.00 0.70 18.38
CA THR A 188 -22.03 1.59 19.04
C THR A 188 -20.59 1.29 18.60
N LEU A 189 -20.22 0.02 18.49
CA LEU A 189 -18.89 -0.38 18.02
C LEU A 189 -18.64 0.07 16.57
N SER A 190 -19.62 -0.10 15.67
CA SER A 190 -19.50 0.35 14.28
C SER A 190 -19.34 1.86 14.18
N THR A 191 -20.14 2.64 14.93
CA THR A 191 -20.03 4.10 14.95
C THR A 191 -18.68 4.56 15.52
N MET A 192 -18.20 3.90 16.58
CA MET A 192 -16.88 4.19 17.15
C MET A 192 -15.76 3.92 16.15
N ASN A 193 -15.79 2.77 15.47
CA ASN A 193 -14.78 2.41 14.48
C ASN A 193 -14.78 3.37 13.27
N GLN A 194 -15.96 3.84 12.84
CA GLN A 194 -16.07 4.89 11.81
C GLN A 194 -15.45 6.20 12.27
N HIS A 195 -15.72 6.63 13.51
CA HIS A 195 -15.13 7.83 14.10
C HIS A 195 -13.60 7.73 14.16
N ASN A 196 -13.06 6.62 14.66
CA ASN A 196 -11.62 6.40 14.77
C ASN A 196 -10.93 6.42 13.41
N ALA A 197 -11.54 5.76 12.41
CA ALA A 197 -11.04 5.79 11.04
C ALA A 197 -11.06 7.22 10.47
N GLU A 198 -12.09 8.00 10.75
CA GLU A 198 -12.18 9.39 10.30
C GLU A 198 -11.13 10.28 10.96
N ALA A 199 -10.87 10.11 12.26
CA ALA A 199 -9.80 10.81 12.96
C ALA A 199 -8.44 10.55 12.29
N GLY A 200 -8.16 9.31 11.88
CA GLY A 200 -6.94 8.97 11.13
C GLY A 200 -6.84 9.65 9.77
N ARG A 201 -7.96 9.84 9.05
CA ARG A 201 -7.96 10.53 7.74
C ARG A 201 -7.67 12.02 7.86
N GLN A 202 -8.07 12.65 8.96
CA GLN A 202 -7.85 14.08 9.20
C GLN A 202 -6.38 14.45 9.35
N GLY A 203 -5.51 13.51 9.73
CA GLY A 203 -4.05 13.74 9.73
C GLY A 203 -3.48 14.16 8.37
N PHE A 204 -4.21 13.93 7.28
CA PHE A 204 -3.84 14.35 5.93
C PHE A 204 -4.74 15.46 5.37
N SER A 205 -5.72 16.00 6.11
CA SER A 205 -6.65 16.99 5.54
C SER A 205 -5.95 18.29 5.14
N PRO A 206 -6.37 18.98 4.07
CA PRO A 206 -5.72 20.21 3.59
C PRO A 206 -5.80 21.42 4.53
N THR A 207 -6.33 21.26 5.74
CA THR A 207 -6.48 22.31 6.75
C THR A 207 -5.18 22.65 7.46
N GLU A 208 -4.13 21.85 7.27
CA GLU A 208 -2.79 22.14 7.79
C GLU A 208 -2.05 23.14 6.87
N PRO A 209 -1.42 24.19 7.43
CA PRO A 209 -0.51 25.06 6.71
C PRO A 209 0.55 24.23 5.97
N LEU A 210 0.96 24.68 4.78
CA LEU A 210 1.98 24.01 3.94
C LEU A 210 3.31 23.72 4.67
N ASP A 211 3.54 24.36 5.81
CA ASP A 211 4.76 24.29 6.63
C ASP A 211 4.92 22.94 7.37
N SER A 212 3.84 22.29 7.78
CA SER A 212 3.90 20.99 8.49
C SER A 212 3.98 19.76 7.55
N ARG A 213 3.88 19.96 6.22
CA ARG A 213 4.01 18.86 5.24
C ARG A 213 5.45 18.44 4.95
N LEU A 214 6.43 19.27 5.30
CA LEU A 214 7.85 18.99 5.03
C LEU A 214 8.41 17.87 5.92
N ASP A 215 7.80 17.57 7.06
CA ASP A 215 8.34 16.58 8.01
C ASP A 215 8.09 15.10 7.61
N TYR A 216 7.04 14.81 6.84
CA TYR A 216 6.77 13.41 6.43
C TYR A 216 7.58 12.94 5.23
N GLN A 217 8.28 13.84 4.53
CA GLN A 217 9.06 13.50 3.33
C GLN A 217 10.54 13.14 3.63
N VAL A 218 11.01 13.24 4.88
CA VAL A 218 12.45 13.16 5.22
C VAL A 218 12.90 11.77 5.71
N HIS A 219 12.10 10.70 5.54
CA HIS A 219 12.51 9.32 5.92
C HIS A 219 12.67 8.34 4.75
N SER A 220 12.94 8.86 3.55
CA SER A 220 13.43 8.04 2.43
C SER A 220 14.63 8.71 1.78
N ILE A 221 15.70 8.90 2.56
CA ILE A 221 17.04 9.15 2.02
C ILE A 221 17.71 7.79 1.94
N ASP A 222 17.81 7.23 0.73
CA ASP A 222 18.71 6.11 0.46
C ASP A 222 20.13 6.49 0.91
N PRO A 223 20.88 5.60 1.58
CA PRO A 223 22.27 5.88 1.93
C PRO A 223 23.08 6.08 0.64
N PRO A 224 24.08 6.99 0.64
CA PRO A 224 24.92 7.20 -0.53
C PRO A 224 25.64 5.90 -0.87
N GLN A 225 25.48 5.46 -2.13
CA GLN A 225 26.33 4.40 -2.65
C GLN A 225 27.77 4.92 -2.70
N SER A 226 28.66 4.20 -2.02
CA SER A 226 30.11 4.39 -2.00
C SER A 226 30.76 4.11 -3.34
#